data_AF-A0A2A4TCX4-F1
#
_entry.id   AF-A0A2A4TCX4-F1
#
_cell.length_a   1.000
_cell.length_b   1.000
_cell.length_c   1.000
_cell.angle_alpha   90.00
_cell.angle_beta   90.00
_cell.angle_gamma   90.00
#
_symmetry.space_group_name_H-M   'P 1'
#
loop_
_entity.id
_entity.type
_entity.pdbx_description
1 polymer ?
#
loop_
_entity_poly.entity_id
_entity_poly.type
_entity_poly.pdbx_seq_one_letter_code
_entity_poly.pdbx_strand_id
1 'polypeptide(L)'
;MPDPRIIDYLRTNKDQYPIESLRAALIQQGFSAADVAEAERLLTPAAAPEPAASPEPVAAQAVPVEQPQSVKKRPPLKWIIIGSVCAGAIAIGVLPMFKKKPPPEKKEAPAPKKPTIRKMMMPTIAWDHDTAIEGVLVWVRQRAPELINSLAASQLKAQPGEISILSQQANQPNIRRIAYLNRYGEVRWYSKGPAAVGMGWDQFMKEYEIKTNVMEKAYLSKQNQSQQLPDRAGVELVVPLVVRGEITGLLLYELGP
;
A
#
# COMPACT_ATOMS: atom_id res chain seq x y z
N MET A 1 -32.33 -21.13 -24.98
CA MET A 1 -31.50 -20.18 -25.75
C MET A 1 -31.14 -19.05 -24.82
N PRO A 2 -29.86 -18.97 -24.41
CA PRO A 2 -29.42 -18.08 -23.35
C PRO A 2 -29.49 -16.61 -23.77
N ASP A 3 -29.65 -15.71 -22.79
CA ASP A 3 -29.65 -14.27 -23.02
C ASP A 3 -28.31 -13.82 -23.65
N PRO A 4 -28.32 -13.09 -24.79
CA PRO A 4 -27.10 -12.64 -25.47
C PRO A 4 -26.17 -11.82 -24.57
N ARG A 5 -26.73 -11.13 -23.55
CA ARG A 5 -25.93 -10.35 -22.58
C ARG A 5 -24.97 -11.23 -21.78
N ILE A 6 -25.38 -12.46 -21.47
CA ILE A 6 -24.55 -13.42 -20.74
C ILE A 6 -23.35 -13.82 -21.62
N ILE A 7 -23.60 -14.10 -22.90
CA ILE A 7 -22.56 -14.51 -23.85
C ILE A 7 -21.53 -13.38 -24.06
N ASP A 8 -22.00 -12.14 -24.27
CA ASP A 8 -21.11 -10.99 -24.47
C ASP A 8 -20.26 -10.69 -23.23
N TYR A 9 -20.86 -10.81 -22.04
CA TYR A 9 -20.15 -10.64 -20.77
C TYR A 9 -19.06 -11.70 -20.59
N LEU A 10 -19.39 -12.98 -20.79
CA LEU A 10 -18.42 -14.08 -20.68
C LEU A 10 -17.31 -13.94 -21.72
N ARG A 11 -17.63 -13.58 -22.98
CA ARG A 11 -16.64 -13.39 -24.04
C ARG A 11 -15.64 -12.28 -23.72
N THR A 12 -16.11 -11.17 -23.14
CA THR A 12 -15.25 -10.01 -22.83
C THR A 12 -14.35 -10.24 -21.62
N ASN A 13 -14.80 -11.06 -20.65
CA ASN A 13 -14.13 -11.19 -19.35
C ASN A 13 -13.40 -12.53 -19.14
N LYS A 14 -13.57 -13.52 -20.01
CA LYS A 14 -12.98 -14.88 -19.85
C LYS A 14 -11.46 -14.91 -19.71
N ASP A 15 -10.76 -13.93 -20.29
CA ASP A 15 -9.28 -13.89 -20.25
C ASP A 15 -8.76 -13.20 -18.97
N GLN A 16 -9.64 -12.50 -18.24
CA GLN A 16 -9.28 -11.73 -17.04
C GLN A 16 -9.66 -12.45 -15.74
N TYR A 17 -10.70 -13.28 -15.77
CA TYR A 17 -11.25 -13.91 -14.57
C TYR A 17 -11.51 -15.41 -14.80
N PRO A 18 -11.35 -16.26 -13.77
CA PRO A 18 -11.75 -17.66 -13.83
C PRO A 18 -13.24 -17.80 -14.15
N ILE A 19 -13.59 -18.77 -15.01
CA ILE A 19 -14.96 -18.99 -15.48
C ILE A 19 -15.96 -19.21 -14.33
N GLU A 20 -15.52 -19.86 -13.25
CA GLU A 20 -16.33 -20.10 -12.04
C GLU A 20 -16.73 -18.80 -11.34
N SER A 21 -15.82 -17.81 -11.31
CA SER A 21 -16.08 -16.50 -10.69
C SER A 21 -17.07 -15.70 -11.53
N LEU A 22 -16.96 -15.76 -12.85
CA LEU A 22 -17.91 -15.12 -13.77
C LEU A 22 -19.31 -15.74 -13.66
N ARG A 23 -19.39 -17.07 -13.54
CA ARG A 23 -20.66 -17.79 -13.31
C ARG A 23 -21.34 -17.32 -12.02
N ALA A 24 -20.59 -17.25 -10.91
CA ALA A 24 -21.13 -16.80 -9.62
C ALA A 24 -21.64 -15.36 -9.68
N ALA A 25 -20.90 -14.45 -10.33
CA ALA A 25 -21.30 -13.06 -10.48
C ALA A 25 -22.60 -12.89 -11.29
N LEU A 26 -22.77 -13.66 -12.37
CA LEU A 26 -23.99 -13.63 -13.18
C LEU A 26 -25.21 -14.17 -12.43
N ILE A 27 -25.04 -15.25 -11.65
CA ILE A 27 -26.12 -15.78 -10.80
C ILE A 27 -26.50 -14.74 -9.73
N GLN A 28 -25.52 -14.06 -9.14
CA GLN A 28 -25.75 -13.01 -8.16
C GLN A 28 -26.47 -11.79 -8.75
N GLN A 29 -26.27 -11.50 -10.04
CA GLN A 29 -27.00 -10.46 -10.78
C GLN A 29 -28.43 -10.86 -11.16
N GLY A 30 -28.84 -12.11 -10.88
CA GLY A 30 -30.20 -12.60 -11.11
C GLY A 30 -30.38 -13.40 -12.40
N PHE A 31 -29.32 -13.73 -13.13
CA PHE A 31 -29.41 -14.65 -14.27
C PHE A 31 -29.60 -16.09 -13.77
N SER A 32 -30.40 -16.88 -14.48
CA SER A 32 -30.65 -18.27 -14.10
C SER A 32 -29.38 -19.12 -14.27
N ALA A 33 -29.13 -20.06 -13.36
CA ALA A 33 -27.97 -20.94 -13.45
C ALA A 33 -27.98 -21.80 -14.74
N ALA A 34 -29.17 -22.13 -15.26
CA ALA A 34 -29.34 -22.87 -16.49
C ALA A 34 -28.89 -22.05 -17.72
N ASP A 35 -29.29 -20.78 -17.82
CA ASP A 35 -28.90 -19.92 -18.94
C ASP A 35 -27.39 -19.66 -18.96
N VAL A 36 -26.78 -19.48 -17.78
CA VAL A 36 -25.32 -19.28 -17.67
C VAL A 36 -24.56 -20.54 -18.11
N ALA A 37 -25.03 -21.73 -17.76
CA ALA A 37 -24.42 -22.99 -18.19
C ALA A 37 -24.58 -23.23 -19.70
N GLU A 38 -25.72 -22.88 -20.29
CA GLU A 38 -25.94 -22.97 -21.74
C GLU A 38 -25.05 -21.99 -22.52
N ALA A 39 -24.89 -20.75 -22.02
CA ALA A 39 -23.98 -19.76 -22.61
C ALA A 39 -22.51 -20.20 -22.60
N GLU A 40 -22.07 -20.85 -21.51
CA GLU A 40 -20.71 -21.40 -21.39
C GLU A 40 -20.43 -22.53 -22.39
N ARG A 41 -21.42 -23.40 -22.62
CA ARG A 41 -21.34 -24.46 -23.64
C ARG A 41 -21.20 -23.89 -25.05
N LEU A 42 -21.82 -22.75 -25.34
CA LEU A 42 -21.69 -22.09 -26.65
C LEU A 42 -20.33 -21.41 -26.85
N LEU A 43 -19.66 -21.00 -25.77
CA LEU A 43 -18.33 -20.36 -25.82
C LEU A 43 -17.18 -21.36 -25.80
N THR A 44 -17.41 -22.57 -25.28
CA THR A 44 -16.45 -23.66 -25.33
C THR A 44 -16.67 -24.41 -26.64
N PRO A 45 -15.80 -24.25 -27.66
CA PRO A 45 -15.92 -25.06 -28.87
C PRO A 45 -15.90 -26.52 -28.42
N ALA A 46 -16.93 -27.29 -28.84
CA ALA A 46 -17.02 -28.71 -28.55
C ALA A 46 -15.65 -29.33 -28.83
N ALA A 47 -14.96 -29.74 -27.77
CA ALA A 47 -13.65 -30.35 -27.89
C ALA A 47 -13.80 -31.46 -28.93
N ALA A 48 -13.07 -31.34 -30.04
CA ALA A 48 -13.08 -32.35 -31.07
C ALA A 48 -12.87 -33.70 -30.38
N PRO A 49 -13.68 -34.73 -30.69
CA PRO A 49 -13.57 -36.02 -30.04
C PRO A 49 -12.12 -36.45 -30.10
N GLU A 50 -11.54 -36.62 -28.92
CA GLU A 50 -10.14 -37.02 -28.73
C GLU A 50 -9.90 -38.26 -29.61
N PRO A 51 -8.95 -38.22 -30.56
CA PRO A 51 -8.67 -39.39 -31.38
C PRO A 51 -8.31 -40.55 -30.44
N ALA A 52 -9.06 -41.64 -30.56
CA ALA A 52 -8.95 -42.82 -29.72
C ALA A 52 -7.47 -43.20 -29.48
N ALA A 53 -7.10 -43.25 -28.20
CA ALA A 53 -5.78 -43.60 -27.73
C ALA A 53 -5.27 -44.86 -28.43
N SER A 54 -4.18 -44.71 -29.18
CA SER A 54 -3.37 -45.84 -29.62
C SER A 54 -2.62 -46.41 -28.40
N PRO A 55 -2.50 -47.73 -28.26
CA PRO A 55 -1.92 -48.36 -27.08
C PRO A 55 -0.43 -48.06 -26.93
N GLU A 56 -0.01 -47.88 -25.67
CA GLU A 56 1.37 -47.66 -25.21
C GLU A 56 2.37 -48.69 -25.76
N PRO A 57 3.57 -48.25 -26.18
CA PRO A 57 4.75 -49.09 -26.13
C PRO A 57 5.61 -48.77 -24.90
N VAL A 58 5.83 -49.86 -24.17
CA VAL A 58 6.77 -50.13 -23.08
C VAL A 58 8.11 -49.38 -23.17
N ALA A 59 8.48 -48.82 -22.01
CA ALA A 59 9.80 -48.51 -21.46
C ALA A 59 11.06 -48.70 -22.35
N ALA A 60 11.83 -47.63 -22.52
CA ALA A 60 13.28 -47.71 -22.69
C ALA A 60 14.01 -46.43 -22.22
N GLN A 61 14.79 -46.62 -21.16
CA GLN A 61 16.16 -46.14 -20.94
C GLN A 61 16.49 -44.64 -20.88
N ALA A 62 17.17 -44.32 -19.78
CA ALA A 62 17.85 -43.06 -19.49
C ALA A 62 19.02 -42.79 -20.45
N VAL A 63 19.19 -41.51 -20.82
CA VAL A 63 20.47 -40.95 -21.27
C VAL A 63 20.63 -39.55 -20.64
N PRO A 64 21.77 -39.24 -19.99
CA PRO A 64 22.11 -37.92 -19.50
C PRO A 64 23.14 -37.23 -20.43
N VAL A 65 22.81 -36.10 -21.05
CA VAL A 65 23.75 -35.20 -21.78
C VAL A 65 23.16 -33.78 -21.75
N GLU A 66 23.70 -32.86 -20.94
CA GLU A 66 24.73 -31.85 -21.29
C GLU A 66 24.21 -30.66 -22.12
N GLN A 67 24.08 -29.48 -21.49
CA GLN A 67 24.94 -28.29 -21.71
C GLN A 67 24.26 -26.96 -21.30
N PRO A 68 25.05 -25.99 -20.79
CA PRO A 68 24.57 -24.72 -20.25
C PRO A 68 24.33 -23.69 -21.36
N GLN A 69 23.14 -23.10 -21.40
CA GLN A 69 22.87 -21.97 -22.29
C GLN A 69 23.48 -20.68 -21.74
N SER A 70 24.33 -20.09 -22.58
CA SER A 70 25.08 -18.85 -22.37
C SER A 70 24.19 -17.66 -22.02
N VAL A 71 24.48 -17.01 -20.91
CA VAL A 71 23.90 -15.72 -20.53
C VAL A 71 24.45 -14.63 -21.45
N LYS A 72 23.59 -14.09 -22.33
CA LYS A 72 23.86 -12.88 -23.13
C LYS A 72 24.13 -11.70 -22.19
N LYS A 73 25.39 -11.25 -22.11
CA LYS A 73 25.79 -9.99 -21.49
C LYS A 73 25.10 -8.82 -22.21
N ARG A 74 24.24 -8.07 -21.50
CA ARG A 74 23.72 -6.77 -21.97
C ARG A 74 24.82 -5.71 -21.80
N PRO A 75 24.96 -4.75 -22.73
CA PRO A 75 25.93 -3.67 -22.61
C PRO A 75 25.51 -2.67 -21.51
N PRO A 76 26.48 -1.97 -20.88
CA PRO A 76 26.18 -0.99 -19.84
C PRO A 76 25.50 0.25 -20.41
N LEU A 77 24.40 0.65 -19.77
CA LEU A 77 23.67 1.88 -20.02
C LEU A 77 24.58 3.07 -19.68
N LYS A 78 24.97 3.85 -20.70
CA LYS A 78 25.67 5.12 -20.50
C LYS A 78 24.70 6.13 -19.89
N TRP A 79 24.98 6.56 -18.67
CA TRP A 79 24.32 7.70 -18.02
C TRP A 79 24.68 8.98 -18.77
N ILE A 80 23.69 9.59 -19.43
CA ILE A 80 23.79 10.94 -19.96
C ILE A 80 23.41 11.89 -18.83
N ILE A 81 24.42 12.54 -18.24
CA ILE A 81 24.24 13.62 -17.28
C ILE A 81 23.90 14.87 -18.10
N ILE A 82 22.62 15.24 -18.15
CA ILE A 82 22.20 16.57 -18.62
C ILE A 82 22.26 17.50 -17.40
N GLY A 83 23.37 18.23 -17.29
CA GLY A 83 23.49 19.33 -16.35
C GLY A 83 22.54 20.47 -16.75
N SER A 84 21.53 20.71 -15.92
CA SER A 84 20.68 21.90 -16.03
C SER A 84 21.12 22.91 -14.98
N VAL A 85 21.88 23.89 -15.44
CA VAL A 85 22.24 25.11 -14.71
C VAL A 85 21.06 26.08 -14.85
N CYS A 86 20.31 26.30 -13.78
CA CYS A 86 19.43 27.46 -13.65
C CYS A 86 19.76 28.18 -12.35
N ALA A 87 20.74 29.07 -12.44
CA ALA A 87 20.94 30.16 -11.49
C ALA A 87 19.81 31.18 -11.71
N GLY A 88 18.83 31.20 -10.81
CA GLY A 88 17.78 32.21 -10.75
C GLY A 88 17.91 33.02 -9.46
N ALA A 89 18.60 34.15 -9.54
CA ALA A 89 18.61 35.16 -8.48
C ALA A 89 17.23 35.82 -8.39
N ILE A 90 16.50 35.57 -7.31
CA ILE A 90 15.28 36.32 -6.98
C ILE A 90 15.65 37.38 -5.95
N ALA A 91 15.60 38.63 -6.41
CA ALA A 91 15.77 39.82 -5.59
C ALA A 91 14.68 39.90 -4.52
N ILE A 92 15.10 39.96 -3.26
CA ILE A 92 14.24 40.22 -2.10
C ILE A 92 13.85 41.70 -2.13
N GLY A 93 12.65 42.00 -2.61
CA GLY A 93 12.04 43.32 -2.50
C GLY A 93 11.64 43.59 -1.04
N VAL A 94 12.26 44.60 -0.43
CA VAL A 94 11.91 45.13 0.89
C VAL A 94 10.53 45.82 0.79
N LEU A 95 9.51 45.23 1.40
CA LEU A 95 8.21 45.87 1.57
C LEU A 95 8.27 46.92 2.70
N PRO A 96 7.66 48.10 2.53
CA PRO A 96 7.65 49.16 3.53
C PRO A 96 6.80 48.78 4.76
N MET A 97 7.38 48.97 5.95
CA MET A 97 6.70 48.81 7.23
C MET A 97 5.55 49.83 7.38
N PHE A 98 4.31 49.33 7.32
CA PHE A 98 3.15 50.08 7.80
C PHE A 98 3.17 50.17 9.33
N LYS A 99 3.55 51.33 9.87
CA LYS A 99 3.33 51.71 11.27
C LYS A 99 1.82 51.76 11.54
N LYS A 100 1.26 50.70 12.13
CA LYS A 100 -0.10 50.72 12.69
C LYS A 100 -0.14 51.64 13.92
N LYS A 101 -1.04 52.60 13.92
CA LYS A 101 -1.36 53.44 15.09
C LYS A 101 -1.79 52.56 16.28
N PRO A 102 -1.36 52.88 17.51
CA PRO A 102 -1.89 52.22 18.69
C PRO A 102 -3.39 52.53 18.82
N PRO A 103 -4.24 51.52 19.11
CA PRO A 103 -5.65 51.74 19.37
C PRO A 103 -5.87 52.53 20.68
N PRO A 104 -6.96 53.29 20.80
CA PRO A 104 -7.27 54.08 21.98
C PRO A 104 -7.49 53.18 23.19
N GLU A 105 -6.87 53.58 24.29
CA GLU A 105 -6.91 52.96 25.61
C GLU A 105 -8.35 52.94 26.14
N LYS A 106 -8.99 51.76 26.06
CA LYS A 106 -10.29 51.52 26.68
C LYS A 106 -10.08 51.43 28.19
N LYS A 107 -10.68 52.37 28.93
CA LYS A 107 -10.78 52.32 30.40
C LYS A 107 -11.40 50.98 30.82
N GLU A 108 -10.57 50.17 31.46
CA GLU A 108 -10.86 48.83 31.94
C GLU A 108 -11.83 48.91 33.13
N ALA A 109 -12.98 48.25 33.01
CA ALA A 109 -13.88 48.03 34.14
C ALA A 109 -13.22 47.08 35.15
N PRO A 110 -13.49 47.19 36.46
CA PRO A 110 -12.87 46.36 37.49
C PRO A 110 -13.09 44.87 37.18
N ALA A 111 -11.97 44.16 37.04
CA ALA A 111 -11.92 42.77 36.59
C ALA A 111 -12.81 41.85 37.46
N PRO A 112 -13.66 41.00 36.85
CA PRO A 112 -14.38 39.97 37.59
C PRO A 112 -13.37 39.01 38.23
N LYS A 113 -13.55 38.73 39.52
CA LYS A 113 -12.71 37.78 40.28
C LYS A 113 -12.63 36.46 39.51
N LYS A 114 -11.43 36.13 39.02
CA LYS A 114 -11.18 34.90 38.26
C LYS A 114 -11.65 33.71 39.11
N PRO A 115 -12.55 32.85 38.60
CA PRO A 115 -12.88 31.63 39.30
C PRO A 115 -11.58 30.83 39.48
N THR A 116 -11.29 30.43 40.72
CA THR A 116 -10.20 29.51 41.02
C THR A 116 -10.51 28.19 40.32
N ILE A 117 -10.05 28.06 39.08
CA ILE A 117 -10.07 26.81 38.32
C ILE A 117 -9.16 25.88 39.11
N ARG A 118 -9.75 25.02 39.95
CA ARG A 118 -9.06 23.86 40.49
C ARG A 118 -8.46 23.16 39.27
N LYS A 119 -7.12 23.16 39.16
CA LYS A 119 -6.40 22.31 38.23
C LYS A 119 -6.85 20.88 38.54
N MET A 120 -7.88 20.42 37.84
CA MET A 120 -8.13 19.00 37.71
C MET A 120 -6.88 18.48 37.03
N MET A 121 -6.00 17.86 37.81
CA MET A 121 -4.90 17.07 37.29
C MET A 121 -5.56 16.04 36.37
N MET A 122 -5.57 16.32 35.08
CA MET A 122 -5.97 15.32 34.11
C MET A 122 -5.00 14.16 34.31
N PRO A 123 -5.51 12.92 34.48
CA PRO A 123 -4.64 11.77 34.59
C PRO A 123 -3.72 11.78 33.36
N THR A 124 -2.42 11.82 33.60
CA THR A 124 -1.44 11.57 32.55
C THR A 124 -1.69 10.14 32.10
N ILE A 125 -2.43 9.96 31.01
CA ILE A 125 -2.68 8.64 30.43
C ILE A 125 -1.31 8.09 30.07
N ALA A 126 -0.85 7.10 30.83
CA ALA A 126 0.39 6.42 30.54
C ALA A 126 0.26 5.83 29.14
N TRP A 127 1.27 6.11 28.31
CA TRP A 127 1.36 5.59 26.96
C TRP A 127 1.35 4.05 26.99
N ASP A 128 0.33 3.44 26.39
CA ASP A 128 0.15 2.00 26.32
C ASP A 128 0.45 1.50 24.89
N HIS A 129 1.57 0.79 24.76
CA HIS A 129 2.04 0.25 23.49
C HIS A 129 1.06 -0.75 22.88
N ASP A 130 0.46 -1.61 23.70
CA ASP A 130 -0.36 -2.73 23.21
C ASP A 130 -1.67 -2.21 22.63
N THR A 131 -2.31 -1.27 23.34
CA THR A 131 -3.50 -0.57 22.85
C THR A 131 -3.21 0.21 21.56
N ALA A 132 -2.04 0.85 21.45
CA ALA A 132 -1.67 1.57 20.23
C ALA A 132 -1.45 0.65 19.03
N ILE A 133 -0.77 -0.49 19.24
CA ILE A 133 -0.56 -1.51 18.20
C ILE A 133 -1.90 -2.09 17.76
N GLU A 134 -2.75 -2.52 18.70
CA GLU A 134 -4.08 -3.07 18.37
C GLU A 134 -4.94 -2.06 17.62
N GLY A 135 -4.92 -0.78 18.02
CA GLY A 135 -5.63 0.28 17.30
C GLY A 135 -5.21 0.39 15.83
N VAL A 136 -3.91 0.29 15.55
CA VAL A 136 -3.39 0.28 14.17
C VAL A 136 -3.78 -1.00 13.45
N LEU A 137 -3.67 -2.17 14.08
CA LEU A 137 -4.01 -3.45 13.46
C LEU A 137 -5.50 -3.53 13.10
N VAL A 138 -6.39 -3.06 13.97
CA VAL A 138 -7.83 -2.96 13.70
C VAL A 138 -8.09 -2.05 12.51
N TRP A 139 -7.46 -0.86 12.48
CA TRP A 139 -7.60 0.07 11.36
C TRP A 139 -7.08 -0.52 10.04
N VAL A 140 -5.91 -1.16 10.04
CA VAL A 140 -5.36 -1.78 8.83
C VAL A 140 -6.27 -2.90 8.35
N ARG A 141 -6.82 -3.76 9.23
CA ARG A 141 -7.77 -4.81 8.83
C ARG A 141 -9.00 -4.23 8.13
N GLN A 142 -9.53 -3.10 8.61
CA GLN A 142 -10.69 -2.44 7.99
C GLN A 142 -10.36 -1.83 6.61
N ARG A 143 -9.15 -1.28 6.44
CA ARG A 143 -8.73 -0.59 5.21
C ARG A 143 -7.93 -1.45 4.23
N ALA A 144 -7.50 -2.65 4.64
CA ALA A 144 -6.69 -3.54 3.83
C ALA A 144 -7.30 -3.84 2.46
N PRO A 145 -8.61 -4.11 2.29
CA PRO A 145 -9.18 -4.36 0.96
C PRO A 145 -8.98 -3.20 0.00
N GLU A 146 -9.15 -1.96 0.45
CA GLU A 146 -8.99 -0.75 -0.37
C GLU A 146 -7.53 -0.55 -0.79
N LEU A 147 -6.60 -0.70 0.17
CA LEU A 147 -5.16 -0.59 -0.08
C LEU A 147 -4.65 -1.70 -1.03
N ILE A 148 -5.09 -2.93 -0.82
CA ILE A 148 -4.75 -4.08 -1.68
C ILE A 148 -5.29 -3.87 -3.10
N ASN A 149 -6.53 -3.43 -3.26
CA ASN A 149 -7.11 -3.17 -4.58
C ASN A 149 -6.35 -2.08 -5.34
N SER A 150 -5.91 -1.03 -4.63
CA SER A 150 -5.10 0.00 -5.25
C SER A 150 -3.66 -0.45 -5.56
N LEU A 151 -3.08 -1.33 -4.73
CA LEU A 151 -1.84 -2.04 -5.07
C LEU A 151 -1.97 -2.85 -6.36
N ALA A 152 -3.09 -3.56 -6.54
CA ALA A 152 -3.34 -4.30 -7.76
C ALA A 152 -3.45 -3.36 -8.99
N ALA A 153 -4.06 -2.17 -8.82
CA ALA A 153 -4.25 -1.21 -9.90
C ALA A 153 -2.96 -0.47 -10.32
N SER A 154 -2.08 -0.14 -9.37
CA SER A 154 -0.80 0.53 -9.62
C SER A 154 0.19 0.11 -8.56
N GLN A 155 1.45 -0.11 -8.90
CA GLN A 155 2.51 -0.46 -7.93
C GLN A 155 3.46 0.72 -7.63
N LEU A 156 3.43 1.78 -8.42
CA LEU A 156 4.45 2.83 -8.41
C LEU A 156 4.10 4.03 -7.51
N LYS A 157 2.83 4.44 -7.50
CA LYS A 157 2.38 5.66 -6.81
C LYS A 157 1.06 5.41 -6.09
N ALA A 158 0.93 5.94 -4.88
CA ALA A 158 -0.34 5.90 -4.16
C ALA A 158 -1.42 6.69 -4.92
N GLN A 159 -2.62 6.14 -4.97
CA GLN A 159 -3.79 6.77 -5.59
C GLN A 159 -4.38 7.85 -4.66
N PRO A 160 -5.09 8.87 -5.19
CA PRO A 160 -5.67 9.94 -4.37
C PRO A 160 -6.54 9.44 -3.19
N GLY A 161 -7.30 8.36 -3.38
CA GLY A 161 -8.10 7.74 -2.32
C GLY A 161 -7.24 7.15 -1.20
N GLU A 162 -6.17 6.44 -1.54
CA GLU A 162 -5.22 5.90 -0.56
C GLU A 162 -4.53 7.01 0.23
N ILE A 163 -4.12 8.08 -0.46
CA ILE A 163 -3.44 9.22 0.17
C ILE A 163 -4.34 9.84 1.22
N SER A 164 -5.64 10.01 0.94
CA SER A 164 -6.61 10.55 1.90
C SER A 164 -6.70 9.68 3.16
N ILE A 165 -6.84 8.36 2.98
CA ILE A 165 -6.96 7.38 4.07
C ILE A 165 -5.69 7.34 4.92
N LEU A 166 -4.52 7.27 4.28
CA LEU A 166 -3.22 7.24 4.94
C LEU A 166 -2.92 8.56 5.66
N SER A 167 -3.30 9.70 5.07
CA SER A 167 -3.13 11.02 5.69
C SER A 167 -4.02 11.18 6.92
N GLN A 168 -5.28 10.70 6.86
CA GLN A 168 -6.17 10.69 8.01
C GLN A 168 -5.55 9.89 9.17
N GLN A 169 -4.97 8.73 8.87
CA GLN A 169 -4.31 7.91 9.88
C GLN A 169 -3.02 8.54 10.41
N ALA A 170 -2.21 9.18 9.55
CA ALA A 170 -1.00 9.86 9.98
C ALA A 170 -1.24 11.06 10.90
N ASN A 171 -2.47 11.59 10.94
CA ASN A 171 -2.85 12.69 11.84
C ASN A 171 -3.21 12.21 13.26
N GLN A 172 -3.21 10.89 13.52
CA GLN A 172 -3.43 10.38 14.87
C GLN A 172 -2.28 10.80 15.80
N PRO A 173 -2.58 11.21 17.05
CA PRO A 173 -1.58 11.79 17.96
C PRO A 173 -0.46 10.81 18.32
N ASN A 174 -0.76 9.52 18.26
CA ASN A 174 0.16 8.44 18.62
C ASN A 174 1.01 7.91 17.45
N ILE A 175 0.83 8.47 16.25
CA ILE A 175 1.51 8.03 15.03
C ILE A 175 2.54 9.09 14.64
N ARG A 176 3.82 8.72 14.69
CA ARG A 176 4.91 9.63 14.35
C ARG A 176 5.20 9.63 12.87
N ARG A 177 5.31 8.44 12.26
CA ARG A 177 5.48 8.27 10.82
C ARG A 177 4.77 7.03 10.32
N ILE A 178 4.33 7.10 9.06
CA ILE A 178 3.83 5.97 8.30
C ILE A 178 4.56 5.96 6.96
N ALA A 179 5.09 4.80 6.57
CA ALA A 179 5.56 4.54 5.22
C ALA A 179 4.73 3.41 4.62
N TYR A 180 4.28 3.59 3.38
CA TYR A 180 3.52 2.60 2.64
C TYR A 180 4.34 2.15 1.43
N LEU A 181 4.61 0.85 1.38
CA LEU A 181 5.53 0.23 0.42
C LEU A 181 4.80 -0.73 -0.50
N ASN A 182 5.28 -0.82 -1.74
CA ASN A 182 4.81 -1.78 -2.72
C ASN A 182 5.41 -3.19 -2.47
N ARG A 183 5.01 -4.18 -3.29
CA ARG A 183 5.52 -5.55 -3.18
C ARG A 183 7.04 -5.69 -3.42
N TYR A 184 7.65 -4.69 -4.07
CA TYR A 184 9.07 -4.65 -4.41
C TYR A 184 9.90 -3.95 -3.32
N GLY A 185 9.27 -3.47 -2.24
CA GLY A 185 9.95 -2.75 -1.18
C GLY A 185 10.28 -1.30 -1.55
N GLU A 186 9.59 -0.72 -2.54
CA GLU A 186 9.70 0.71 -2.85
C GLU A 186 8.60 1.51 -2.13
N VAL A 187 8.96 2.67 -1.62
CA VAL A 187 8.03 3.56 -0.92
C VAL A 187 7.09 4.23 -1.92
N ARG A 188 5.79 4.03 -1.75
CA ARG A 188 4.75 4.66 -2.58
C ARG A 188 4.16 5.92 -1.97
N TRP A 189 4.18 5.99 -0.65
CA TRP A 189 3.69 7.13 0.11
C TRP A 189 4.38 7.18 1.48
N TYR A 190 4.64 8.38 1.95
CA TYR A 190 5.30 8.61 3.22
C TYR A 190 4.76 9.86 3.91
N SER A 191 4.45 9.74 5.20
CA SER A 191 3.75 10.79 5.93
C SER A 191 4.58 12.04 6.21
N LYS A 192 5.93 11.95 6.24
CA LYS A 192 6.79 13.12 6.47
C LYS A 192 7.16 13.88 5.19
N GLY A 193 6.77 13.38 4.01
CA GLY A 193 6.94 14.12 2.76
C GLY A 193 7.13 13.24 1.53
N PRO A 194 7.00 13.83 0.33
CA PRO A 194 7.05 13.10 -0.93
C PRO A 194 8.47 12.70 -1.35
N ALA A 195 9.52 13.22 -0.71
CA ALA A 195 10.91 12.94 -1.07
C ALA A 195 11.26 11.45 -1.00
N ALA A 196 10.61 10.70 -0.11
CA ALA A 196 10.80 9.26 0.03
C ALA A 196 10.15 8.44 -1.09
N VAL A 197 9.20 9.00 -1.85
CA VAL A 197 8.41 8.24 -2.83
C VAL A 197 9.31 7.78 -3.98
N GLY A 198 9.30 6.48 -4.26
CA GLY A 198 10.15 5.80 -5.23
C GLY A 198 11.48 5.32 -4.67
N MET A 199 11.82 5.64 -3.42
CA MET A 199 13.02 5.08 -2.78
C MET A 199 12.82 3.59 -2.48
N GLY A 200 13.83 2.78 -2.78
CA GLY A 200 13.91 1.40 -2.30
C GLY A 200 14.14 1.35 -0.79
N TRP A 201 13.74 0.24 -0.17
CA TRP A 201 13.79 0.05 1.29
C TRP A 201 15.17 0.34 1.91
N ASP A 202 16.26 -0.15 1.31
CA ASP A 202 17.61 0.07 1.85
C ASP A 202 18.01 1.55 1.85
N GLN A 203 17.67 2.26 0.78
CA GLN A 203 17.91 3.70 0.67
C GLN A 203 17.05 4.46 1.70
N PHE A 204 15.78 4.07 1.83
CA PHE A 204 14.85 4.67 2.77
C PHE A 204 15.31 4.47 4.24
N MET A 205 15.77 3.27 4.60
CA MET A 205 16.33 3.01 5.94
C MET A 205 17.53 3.90 6.24
N LYS A 206 18.42 4.09 5.27
CA LYS A 206 19.62 4.92 5.42
C LYS A 206 19.27 6.41 5.58
N GLU A 207 18.35 6.92 4.77
CA GLU A 207 17.96 8.34 4.77
C GLU A 207 17.16 8.73 6.01
N TYR A 208 16.29 7.83 6.49
CA TYR A 208 15.37 8.10 7.61
C TYR A 208 15.76 7.40 8.93
N GLU A 209 17.00 6.91 9.00
CA GLU A 209 17.63 6.30 10.18
C GLU A 209 16.74 5.22 10.85
N ILE A 210 16.22 4.28 10.06
CA ILE A 210 15.46 3.14 10.60
C ILE A 210 16.46 2.14 11.18
N LYS A 211 16.44 1.97 12.50
CA LYS A 211 17.45 1.19 13.23
C LYS A 211 17.02 -0.25 13.54
N THR A 212 15.77 -0.61 13.31
CA THR A 212 15.27 -1.96 13.63
C THR A 212 15.21 -2.87 12.41
N ASN A 213 15.31 -4.17 12.64
CA ASN A 213 15.14 -5.20 11.60
C ASN A 213 13.70 -5.73 11.53
N VAL A 214 12.73 -4.96 12.05
CA VAL A 214 11.32 -5.39 12.13
C VAL A 214 10.73 -5.65 10.75
N MET A 215 11.15 -4.88 9.73
CA MET A 215 10.69 -5.05 8.36
C MET A 215 11.12 -6.38 7.75
N GLU A 216 12.39 -6.76 7.92
CA GLU A 216 12.91 -8.02 7.40
C GLU A 216 12.19 -9.21 8.04
N LYS A 217 11.98 -9.16 9.36
CA LYS A 217 11.20 -10.17 10.09
C LYS A 217 9.77 -10.26 9.58
N ALA A 218 9.11 -9.12 9.34
CA ALA A 218 7.73 -9.09 8.85
C ALA A 218 7.63 -9.64 7.43
N TYR A 219 8.60 -9.31 6.57
CA TYR A 219 8.67 -9.79 5.20
C TYR A 219 8.85 -11.31 5.14
N LEU A 220 9.79 -11.86 5.93
CA LEU A 220 10.08 -13.29 5.97
C LEU A 220 8.95 -14.10 6.62
N SER A 221 8.40 -13.62 7.74
CA SER A 221 7.33 -14.31 8.45
C SER A 221 5.96 -14.16 7.78
N LYS A 222 5.79 -13.15 6.91
CA LYS A 222 4.49 -12.71 6.36
C LYS A 222 3.45 -12.39 7.46
N GLN A 223 3.94 -12.01 8.64
CA GLN A 223 3.15 -11.70 9.83
C GLN A 223 3.48 -10.29 10.34
N ASN A 224 2.59 -9.75 11.16
CA ASN A 224 2.80 -8.48 11.83
C ASN A 224 3.97 -8.61 12.80
N GLN A 225 4.91 -7.67 12.76
CA GLN A 225 6.04 -7.64 13.66
C GLN A 225 6.15 -6.26 14.30
N SER A 226 6.43 -6.25 15.60
CA SER A 226 6.67 -5.01 16.34
C SER A 226 8.00 -5.09 17.09
N GLN A 227 8.69 -3.96 17.22
CA GLN A 227 9.92 -3.86 17.96
C GLN A 227 10.04 -2.49 18.63
N GLN A 228 10.37 -2.47 19.93
CA GLN A 228 10.62 -1.23 20.65
C GLN A 228 11.86 -0.53 20.09
N LEU A 229 11.79 0.80 20.00
CA LEU A 229 12.91 1.60 19.53
C LEU A 229 13.99 1.69 20.61
N PRO A 230 15.27 1.51 20.26
CA PRO A 230 16.36 1.54 21.25
C PRO A 230 16.61 2.96 21.81
N ASP A 231 16.38 3.99 20.99
CA ASP A 231 16.78 5.36 21.34
C ASP A 231 15.65 6.25 21.87
N ARG A 232 14.41 5.75 21.84
CA ARG A 232 13.24 6.56 22.20
C ARG A 232 12.07 5.70 22.67
N ALA A 233 11.21 6.30 23.52
CA ALA A 233 9.92 5.71 23.87
C ALA A 233 9.04 5.66 22.62
N GLY A 234 8.83 4.45 22.11
CA GLY A 234 8.07 4.19 20.90
C GLY A 234 8.30 2.77 20.39
N VAL A 235 7.47 2.36 19.44
CA VAL A 235 7.52 1.04 18.82
C VAL A 235 7.43 1.19 17.31
N GLU A 236 8.26 0.45 16.60
CA GLU A 236 8.10 0.26 15.16
C GLU A 236 7.24 -0.97 14.92
N LEU A 237 6.22 -0.82 14.08
CA LEU A 237 5.27 -1.87 13.73
C LEU A 237 5.25 -1.99 12.21
N VAL A 238 5.41 -3.21 11.70
CA VAL A 238 5.23 -3.53 10.29
C VAL A 238 4.04 -4.45 10.12
N VAL A 239 3.15 -4.06 9.22
CA VAL A 239 1.93 -4.78 8.88
C VAL A 239 2.00 -5.16 7.39
N PRO A 240 2.32 -6.43 7.07
CA PRO A 240 2.29 -6.89 5.69
C PRO A 240 0.84 -7.01 5.19
N LEU A 241 0.60 -6.54 3.98
CA LEU A 241 -0.65 -6.77 3.26
C LEU A 241 -0.49 -8.05 2.44
N VAL A 242 -1.21 -9.10 2.83
CA VAL A 242 -1.04 -10.45 2.26
C VAL A 242 -2.29 -10.86 1.49
N VAL A 243 -2.11 -11.33 0.26
CA VAL A 243 -3.17 -11.89 -0.58
C VAL A 243 -2.75 -13.28 -1.02
N ARG A 244 -3.55 -14.30 -0.69
CA ARG A 244 -3.26 -15.71 -1.04
C ARG A 244 -1.85 -16.16 -0.61
N GLY A 245 -1.40 -15.69 0.55
CA GLY A 245 -0.08 -16.01 1.08
C GLY A 245 1.08 -15.21 0.47
N GLU A 246 0.83 -14.28 -0.44
CA GLU A 246 1.87 -13.42 -1.04
C GLU A 246 1.75 -11.98 -0.54
N ILE A 247 2.89 -11.33 -0.27
CA ILE A 247 2.94 -9.94 0.15
C ILE A 247 2.68 -9.05 -1.07
N THR A 248 1.61 -8.27 -1.02
CA THR A 248 1.26 -7.30 -2.07
C THR A 248 1.76 -5.90 -1.74
N GLY A 249 1.99 -5.59 -0.46
CA GLY A 249 2.57 -4.34 0.03
C GLY A 249 2.82 -4.42 1.53
N LEU A 250 3.47 -3.39 2.09
CA LEU A 250 3.74 -3.30 3.53
C LEU A 250 3.43 -1.91 4.06
N LEU A 251 2.94 -1.84 5.29
CA LEU A 251 2.83 -0.60 6.05
C LEU A 251 3.82 -0.63 7.21
N LEU A 252 4.68 0.37 7.27
CA LEU A 252 5.56 0.63 8.40
C LEU A 252 5.00 1.79 9.21
N TYR A 253 4.85 1.59 10.51
CA TYR A 253 4.45 2.58 11.49
C TYR A 253 5.57 2.81 12.50
N GLU A 254 5.82 4.06 12.86
CA GLU A 254 6.48 4.41 14.11
C GLU A 254 5.41 4.99 15.04
N LEU A 255 5.16 4.30 16.15
CA LEU A 255 4.22 4.72 17.17
C LEU A 255 4.98 5.28 18.37
N GLY A 256 4.43 6.30 19.01
CA GLY A 256 5.00 6.85 20.22
C GLY A 256 4.08 7.88 20.86
N PRO A 257 4.39 8.28 22.11
CA PRO A 257 3.69 9.37 22.80
C PRO A 257 3.96 10.72 22.14
#